data_AF-A0AAJ1ZUQ1-F1
#
_entry.id   AF-A0AAJ1ZUQ1-F1
#
_cell.length_a   1.000
_cell.length_b   1.000
_cell.length_c   1.000
_cell.angle_alpha   90.00
_cell.angle_beta   90.00
_cell.angle_gamma   90.00
#
_symmetry.space_group_name_H-M   'P 1'
#
loop_
_entity.id
_entity.type
_entity.pdbx_description
1 polymer ?
#
loop_
_entity_poly.entity_id
_entity_poly.type
_entity_poly.pdbx_seq_one_letter_code
_entity_poly.pdbx_strand_id
1 'polypeptide(L)'
;MIISPPFLPAEGLTVPAEKWKTDPMMDVVDKFELTYSGVFPIASDRRWHCGMHLVPDCGLGQKEPVRAIADGEVVAYRVAQNAVSDGQKKSDGTNALNSNTGFVLLKHTTDTGEGRTITFYSLYMHLLDIVGMQGLVPQLQPSQAPQNSSPNALPKWLLAETEGVQPGGSKKVYRKDQLGYVGKYHNETHLHFEIFMTEADFTAWFEQNGHKVALGESHPETPASKDYWGHTYFVIPEKSAFVSVPPGMASLNTGGHTPKPFFPALNEGVLGDGNTLYVQTYFSRGERFMRAWIDRGDGTLVALTPDEPIKDKFDEYEYQLYERATKLYGTCPSDGYEMLRFGRILSTDTPSLSAEAQATWLAVPFDQGKVGYINVDQHTVKKLSDADFPFFMDWQKIEDGNTPFDQAGLCGMTSYAGSPA
;
A
#
# COMPACT_ATOMS: atom_id res chain seq x y z
N MET A 1 2.33 7.84 4.73
CA MET A 1 2.37 6.37 4.78
C MET A 1 2.00 5.95 6.20
N ILE A 2 0.92 5.19 6.34
CA ILE A 2 0.35 4.77 7.64
C ILE A 2 1.28 3.75 8.34
N ILE A 3 1.94 2.91 7.55
CA ILE A 3 2.91 1.92 8.01
C ILE A 3 4.31 2.19 7.41
N SER A 4 5.34 1.59 7.98
CA SER A 4 6.70 1.49 7.45
C SER A 4 7.11 0.02 7.40
N PRO A 5 8.08 -0.38 6.58
CA PRO A 5 8.59 -1.75 6.63
C PRO A 5 9.19 -2.08 8.00
N PRO A 6 9.12 -3.36 8.44
CA PRO A 6 9.70 -3.79 9.71
C PRO A 6 11.23 -3.83 9.71
N PHE A 7 11.86 -3.73 8.54
CA PHE A 7 13.30 -3.57 8.34
C PHE A 7 13.57 -2.33 7.51
N LEU A 8 14.61 -1.57 7.85
CA LEU A 8 15.06 -0.47 7.02
C LEU A 8 16.14 -1.00 6.06
N PRO A 9 16.03 -0.73 4.76
CA PRO A 9 17.11 -1.06 3.83
C PRO A 9 18.32 -0.15 4.08
N ALA A 10 19.47 -0.57 3.56
CA ALA A 10 20.71 0.20 3.67
C ALA A 10 20.56 1.63 3.13
N GLU A 11 21.26 2.58 3.76
CA GLU A 11 21.27 3.98 3.32
C GLU A 11 21.85 4.12 1.90
N GLY A 12 21.46 5.20 1.21
CA GLY A 12 22.03 5.55 -0.10
C GLY A 12 21.44 4.76 -1.28
N LEU A 13 20.21 4.23 -1.16
CA LEU A 13 19.50 3.62 -2.28
C LEU A 13 19.46 4.58 -3.47
N THR A 14 19.79 4.03 -4.65
CA THR A 14 19.76 4.81 -5.89
C THR A 14 18.31 5.06 -6.28
N VAL A 15 17.93 6.33 -6.39
CA VAL A 15 16.60 6.71 -6.88
C VAL A 15 16.52 6.37 -8.37
N PRO A 16 15.53 5.57 -8.81
CA PRO A 16 15.39 5.22 -10.22
C PRO A 16 15.23 6.46 -11.11
N ALA A 17 15.82 6.44 -12.31
CA ALA A 17 15.67 7.55 -13.26
C ALA A 17 14.21 7.71 -13.71
N GLU A 18 13.48 6.59 -13.84
CA GLU A 18 12.10 6.59 -14.30
C GLU A 18 11.16 7.10 -13.21
N LYS A 19 10.88 8.42 -13.24
CA LYS A 19 9.60 9.08 -12.87
C LYS A 19 8.61 8.27 -12.05
N TRP A 20 8.00 7.30 -12.72
CA TRP A 20 6.85 6.54 -12.29
C TRP A 20 7.12 5.44 -11.30
N LYS A 21 8.37 4.99 -11.15
CA LYS A 21 8.75 4.00 -10.14
C LYS A 21 8.58 4.58 -8.74
N THR A 22 8.08 3.74 -7.84
CA THR A 22 7.75 4.02 -6.44
C THR A 22 9.00 4.22 -5.58
N ASP A 23 8.80 4.33 -4.27
CA ASP A 23 9.88 4.45 -3.29
C ASP A 23 10.86 3.27 -3.40
N PRO A 24 12.15 3.50 -3.73
CA PRO A 24 13.14 2.43 -3.86
C PRO A 24 13.35 1.65 -2.56
N MET A 25 12.92 2.20 -1.42
CA MET A 25 12.89 1.49 -0.15
C MET A 25 12.00 0.24 -0.24
N MET A 26 10.81 0.35 -0.83
CA MET A 26 9.86 -0.76 -0.91
C MET A 26 10.35 -1.85 -1.88
N ASP A 27 10.95 -1.48 -3.00
CA ASP A 27 11.56 -2.43 -3.95
C ASP A 27 12.65 -3.30 -3.31
N VAL A 28 13.34 -2.78 -2.28
CA VAL A 28 14.32 -3.55 -1.51
C VAL A 28 13.63 -4.43 -0.47
N VAL A 29 12.62 -3.91 0.21
CA VAL A 29 11.85 -4.65 1.22
C VAL A 29 11.15 -5.85 0.60
N ASP A 30 10.63 -5.74 -0.63
CA ASP A 30 9.99 -6.84 -1.36
C ASP A 30 10.95 -8.04 -1.54
N LYS A 31 12.27 -7.78 -1.63
CA LYS A 31 13.29 -8.84 -1.74
C LYS A 31 13.58 -9.54 -0.42
N PHE A 32 13.07 -9.04 0.70
CA PHE A 32 13.22 -9.70 1.99
C PHE A 32 12.24 -10.85 2.17
N GLU A 33 11.18 -10.95 1.37
CA GLU A 33 10.24 -12.07 1.47
C GLU A 33 10.88 -13.40 1.05
N LEU A 34 10.76 -14.40 1.92
CA LEU A 34 11.38 -15.71 1.75
C LEU A 34 10.42 -16.67 1.04
N THR A 35 10.39 -16.57 -0.28
CA THR A 35 9.38 -17.18 -1.16
C THR A 35 9.29 -18.71 -1.10
N TYR A 36 10.38 -19.43 -0.79
CA TYR A 36 10.38 -20.90 -0.78
C TYR A 36 9.69 -21.51 0.45
N SER A 37 9.46 -20.73 1.50
CA SER A 37 8.79 -21.20 2.73
C SER A 37 7.26 -21.08 2.66
N GLY A 38 6.73 -20.39 1.65
CA GLY A 38 5.35 -19.95 1.55
C GLY A 38 5.24 -18.43 1.60
N VAL A 39 4.20 -17.89 0.97
CA VAL A 39 3.91 -16.44 0.92
C VAL A 39 2.43 -16.25 1.21
N PHE A 40 2.06 -15.16 1.86
CA PHE A 40 0.65 -14.91 2.17
C PHE A 40 -0.22 -15.02 0.89
N PRO A 41 -1.36 -15.72 0.93
CA PRO A 41 -1.97 -16.41 2.08
C PRO A 41 -1.67 -17.92 2.17
N ILE A 42 -0.75 -18.48 1.37
CA ILE A 42 -0.56 -19.94 1.24
C ILE A 42 0.89 -20.35 1.55
N ALA A 43 1.04 -21.27 2.50
CA ALA A 43 2.31 -21.87 2.86
C ALA A 43 2.84 -22.81 1.77
N SER A 44 4.13 -23.15 1.83
CA SER A 44 4.77 -24.13 0.93
C SER A 44 4.08 -25.51 0.92
N ASP A 45 3.38 -25.88 1.99
CA ASP A 45 2.61 -27.12 2.11
C ASP A 45 1.12 -26.98 1.68
N ARG A 46 0.78 -25.84 1.08
CA ARG A 46 -0.56 -25.44 0.59
C ARG A 46 -1.58 -25.10 1.68
N ARG A 47 -1.18 -25.01 2.94
CA ARG A 47 -2.10 -24.59 4.01
C ARG A 47 -2.16 -23.07 4.10
N TRP A 48 -3.17 -22.57 4.83
CA TRP A 48 -3.28 -21.17 5.16
C TRP A 48 -2.04 -20.67 5.91
N HIS A 49 -1.48 -19.56 5.45
CA HIS A 49 -0.33 -18.87 6.05
C HIS A 49 -0.76 -17.44 6.37
N CYS A 50 -0.81 -17.11 7.67
CA CYS A 50 -1.38 -15.85 8.16
C CYS A 50 -0.49 -14.63 7.96
N GLY A 51 0.72 -14.79 7.42
CA GLY A 51 1.72 -13.74 7.37
C GLY A 51 2.76 -13.98 6.30
N MET A 52 3.95 -13.43 6.51
CA MET A 52 5.09 -13.57 5.62
C MET A 52 6.35 -13.85 6.42
N HIS A 53 7.31 -14.51 5.79
CA HIS A 53 8.65 -14.69 6.35
C HIS A 53 9.60 -13.69 5.72
N LEU A 54 10.20 -12.84 6.56
CA LEU A 54 11.10 -11.77 6.12
C LEU A 54 12.53 -12.04 6.57
N VAL A 55 13.46 -11.90 5.62
CA VAL A 55 14.90 -12.10 5.82
C VAL A 55 15.66 -10.90 5.24
N PRO A 56 16.10 -9.95 6.09
CA PRO A 56 16.86 -8.80 5.62
C PRO A 56 18.21 -9.25 5.03
N ASP A 57 18.55 -8.66 3.88
CA ASP A 57 19.79 -8.88 3.12
C ASP A 57 20.18 -10.35 2.94
N CYS A 58 19.22 -11.22 2.61
CA CYS A 58 19.44 -12.66 2.41
C CYS A 58 20.15 -13.35 3.61
N GLY A 59 19.92 -12.86 4.82
CA GLY A 59 20.46 -13.39 6.06
C GLY A 59 21.76 -12.72 6.53
N LEU A 60 22.32 -11.80 5.74
CA LEU A 60 23.44 -10.95 6.16
C LEU A 60 22.98 -9.76 7.03
N GLY A 61 21.69 -9.41 6.92
CA GLY A 61 21.06 -8.31 7.64
C GLY A 61 20.61 -8.67 9.06
N GLN A 62 21.09 -9.76 9.66
CA GLN A 62 20.70 -10.17 11.02
C GLN A 62 20.91 -9.08 12.07
N LYS A 63 21.85 -8.15 11.84
CA LYS A 63 22.12 -7.00 12.71
C LYS A 63 21.14 -5.83 12.50
N GLU A 64 20.34 -5.82 11.43
CA GLU A 64 19.28 -4.84 11.29
C GLU A 64 18.17 -5.18 12.29
N PRO A 65 17.82 -4.26 13.21
CA PRO A 65 16.76 -4.51 14.16
C PRO A 65 15.40 -4.62 13.47
N VAL A 66 14.55 -5.49 14.02
CA VAL A 66 13.11 -5.50 13.72
C VAL A 66 12.50 -4.25 14.32
N ARG A 67 11.65 -3.55 13.55
CA ARG A 67 11.07 -2.27 13.94
C ARG A 67 9.55 -2.27 13.89
N ALA A 68 8.94 -1.46 14.75
CA ALA A 68 7.50 -1.22 14.72
C ALA A 68 7.11 -0.53 13.40
N ILE A 69 6.14 -1.10 12.69
CA ILE A 69 5.66 -0.55 11.42
C ILE A 69 4.85 0.74 11.59
N ALA A 70 4.27 0.97 12.76
CA ALA A 70 3.41 2.11 13.05
C ALA A 70 3.39 2.38 14.56
N ASP A 71 2.91 3.56 14.93
CA ASP A 71 2.64 3.90 16.33
C ASP A 71 1.59 2.93 16.89
N GLY A 72 1.76 2.50 18.14
CA GLY A 72 0.85 1.51 18.71
C GLY A 72 1.04 1.25 20.19
N GLU A 73 0.12 0.45 20.71
CA GLU A 73 0.12 -0.06 22.08
C GLU A 73 0.56 -1.52 22.06
N VAL A 74 1.38 -1.91 23.04
CA VAL A 74 1.78 -3.31 23.17
C VAL A 74 0.59 -4.08 23.74
N VAL A 75 0.13 -5.11 23.04
CA VAL A 75 -0.95 -6.00 23.51
C VAL A 75 -0.35 -7.11 24.36
N ALA A 76 0.63 -7.81 23.80
CA ALA A 76 1.32 -8.92 24.44
C ALA A 76 2.74 -9.06 23.89
N TYR A 77 3.64 -9.64 24.68
CA TYR A 77 5.00 -9.92 24.25
C TYR A 77 5.58 -11.09 25.04
N ARG A 78 6.67 -11.65 24.52
CA ARG A 78 7.50 -12.65 25.22
C ARG A 78 8.97 -12.43 24.86
N VAL A 79 9.83 -12.46 25.87
CA VAL A 79 11.29 -12.46 25.72
C VAL A 79 11.81 -13.75 26.31
N ALA A 80 12.50 -14.55 25.50
CA ALA A 80 13.08 -15.82 25.94
C ALA A 80 14.56 -15.66 26.27
N GLN A 81 15.02 -16.31 27.34
CA GLN A 81 16.45 -16.34 27.64
C GLN A 81 17.25 -17.14 26.62
N ASN A 82 16.70 -18.27 26.15
CA ASN A 82 17.33 -19.17 25.20
C ASN A 82 16.35 -19.57 24.09
N ALA A 83 16.88 -19.97 22.94
CA ALA A 83 16.13 -20.73 21.94
C ALA A 83 15.67 -22.10 22.51
N VAL A 84 14.64 -22.67 21.90
CA VAL A 84 14.08 -24.00 22.22
C VAL A 84 14.39 -25.01 21.12
N SER A 85 14.23 -26.29 21.44
CA SER A 85 14.39 -27.40 20.48
C SER A 85 13.04 -27.88 19.97
N ASP A 86 12.96 -28.19 18.68
CA ASP A 86 11.85 -28.90 18.05
C ASP A 86 11.96 -30.44 18.16
N GLY A 87 12.96 -30.94 18.89
CA GLY A 87 13.25 -32.37 19.03
C GLY A 87 14.39 -32.87 18.14
N GLN A 88 14.89 -32.08 17.19
CA GLN A 88 16.08 -32.44 16.42
C GLN A 88 17.32 -32.52 17.32
N LYS A 89 18.20 -33.47 16.99
CA LYS A 89 19.43 -33.74 17.73
C LYS A 89 20.64 -33.24 16.94
N LYS A 90 21.64 -32.72 17.63
CA LYS A 90 22.97 -32.44 17.08
C LYS A 90 23.74 -33.76 16.89
N SER A 91 24.88 -33.69 16.21
CA SER A 91 25.79 -34.83 16.01
C SER A 91 26.31 -35.45 17.31
N ASP A 92 26.31 -34.69 18.41
CA ASP A 92 26.72 -35.13 19.75
C ASP A 92 25.57 -35.74 20.58
N GLY A 93 24.36 -35.86 20.02
CA GLY A 93 23.17 -36.42 20.68
C GLY A 93 22.41 -35.43 21.58
N THR A 94 22.90 -34.19 21.74
CA THR A 94 22.18 -33.14 22.47
C THR A 94 21.06 -32.54 21.62
N ASN A 95 20.08 -31.90 22.26
CA ASN A 95 19.01 -31.20 21.54
C ASN A 95 19.56 -29.99 20.78
N ALA A 96 19.17 -29.83 19.53
CA ALA A 96 19.43 -28.63 18.76
C ALA A 96 18.47 -27.52 19.22
N LEU A 97 18.99 -26.41 19.73
CA LEU A 97 18.21 -25.21 19.99
C LEU A 97 18.08 -24.45 18.67
N ASN A 98 16.94 -24.60 18.01
CA ASN A 98 16.74 -24.21 16.61
C ASN A 98 15.50 -23.35 16.38
N SER A 99 14.76 -23.01 17.44
CA SER A 99 13.56 -22.18 17.36
C SER A 99 13.55 -21.11 18.44
N ASN A 100 13.30 -19.87 18.04
CA ASN A 100 13.11 -18.73 18.92
C ASN A 100 11.61 -18.51 19.14
N THR A 101 11.26 -18.26 20.39
CA THR A 101 9.86 -18.07 20.81
C THR A 101 9.54 -16.61 21.13
N GLY A 102 10.51 -15.69 21.03
CA GLY A 102 10.27 -14.28 21.29
C GLY A 102 9.24 -13.71 20.31
N PHE A 103 8.35 -12.83 20.79
CA PHE A 103 7.42 -12.11 19.93
C PHE A 103 6.95 -10.80 20.56
N VAL A 104 6.45 -9.90 19.71
CA VAL A 104 5.71 -8.69 20.11
C VAL A 104 4.42 -8.63 19.30
N LEU A 105 3.29 -8.35 19.97
CA LEU A 105 2.00 -8.06 19.35
C LEU A 105 1.62 -6.62 19.65
N LEU A 106 1.36 -5.84 18.61
CA LEU A 106 0.99 -4.44 18.69
C LEU A 106 -0.45 -4.23 18.22
N LYS A 107 -1.14 -3.29 18.85
CA LYS A 107 -2.41 -2.71 18.39
C LYS A 107 -2.15 -1.31 17.88
N HIS A 108 -2.67 -1.01 16.70
CA HIS A 108 -2.57 0.28 16.03
C HIS A 108 -3.96 0.86 15.84
N THR A 109 -4.05 2.18 15.96
CA THR A 109 -5.28 2.92 15.75
C THR A 109 -4.94 4.23 15.06
N THR A 110 -5.58 4.52 13.93
CA THR A 110 -5.36 5.75 13.18
C THR A 110 -6.61 6.21 12.46
N ASP A 111 -6.76 7.51 12.25
CA ASP A 111 -7.90 8.07 11.53
C ASP A 111 -7.65 8.00 10.01
N THR A 112 -8.64 7.51 9.27
CA THR A 112 -8.56 7.34 7.82
C THR A 112 -9.23 8.47 7.04
N GLY A 113 -10.03 9.32 7.70
CA GLY A 113 -10.83 10.37 7.05
C GLY A 113 -12.28 10.32 7.50
N GLU A 114 -13.04 11.39 7.27
CA GLU A 114 -14.48 11.50 7.61
C GLU A 114 -14.90 11.02 9.03
N GLY A 115 -14.02 11.18 10.02
CA GLY A 115 -14.29 10.72 11.39
C GLY A 115 -14.28 9.20 11.55
N ARG A 116 -13.68 8.47 10.60
CA ARG A 116 -13.44 7.03 10.66
C ARG A 116 -12.06 6.74 11.22
N THR A 117 -12.00 5.69 12.02
CA THR A 117 -10.78 5.20 12.65
C THR A 117 -10.59 3.74 12.30
N ILE A 118 -9.42 3.38 11.76
CA ILE A 118 -9.06 1.98 11.52
C ILE A 118 -8.26 1.45 12.72
N THR A 119 -8.60 0.23 13.15
CA THR A 119 -7.85 -0.51 14.16
C THR A 119 -7.30 -1.79 13.53
N PHE A 120 -5.99 -1.97 13.62
CA PHE A 120 -5.31 -3.16 13.12
C PHE A 120 -4.19 -3.57 14.06
N TYR A 121 -3.64 -4.75 13.86
CA TYR A 121 -2.63 -5.36 14.70
C TYR A 121 -1.43 -5.74 13.86
N SER A 122 -0.24 -5.73 14.48
CA SER A 122 0.94 -6.33 13.87
C SER A 122 1.63 -7.29 14.83
N LEU A 123 2.01 -8.47 14.33
CA LEU A 123 2.63 -9.54 15.10
C LEU A 123 4.03 -9.83 14.54
N TYR A 124 5.04 -9.76 15.41
CA TYR A 124 6.45 -9.99 15.08
C TYR A 124 6.91 -11.22 15.84
N MET A 125 7.09 -12.36 15.16
CA MET A 125 7.44 -13.64 15.79
C MET A 125 8.85 -14.08 15.47
N HIS A 126 9.31 -15.08 16.21
CA HIS A 126 10.67 -15.64 16.11
C HIS A 126 11.76 -14.60 16.41
N LEU A 127 11.47 -13.64 17.30
CA LEU A 127 12.46 -12.68 17.76
C LEU A 127 13.56 -13.41 18.55
N LEU A 128 14.81 -13.01 18.30
CA LEU A 128 16.00 -13.61 18.86
C LEU A 128 15.98 -13.60 20.40
N ASP A 129 16.46 -14.69 21.00
CA ASP A 129 16.57 -14.82 22.46
C ASP A 129 17.71 -13.96 23.04
N ILE A 130 17.71 -13.77 24.36
CA ILE A 130 18.70 -12.92 25.04
C ILE A 130 20.14 -13.39 24.80
N VAL A 131 20.40 -14.70 24.87
CA VAL A 131 21.76 -15.23 24.63
C VAL A 131 22.19 -14.96 23.20
N GLY A 132 21.31 -15.20 22.22
CA GLY A 132 21.55 -14.87 20.82
C GLY A 132 21.81 -13.37 20.60
N MET A 133 21.00 -12.49 21.19
CA MET A 133 21.14 -11.04 21.09
C MET A 133 22.48 -10.53 21.67
N GLN A 134 22.92 -11.08 22.80
CA GLN A 134 24.21 -10.74 23.42
C GLN A 134 25.41 -11.14 22.55
N GLY A 135 25.28 -12.23 21.78
CA GLY A 135 26.31 -12.66 20.83
C GLY A 135 26.33 -11.88 19.52
N LEU A 136 25.21 -11.22 19.17
CA LEU A 136 25.04 -10.55 17.87
C LEU A 136 25.41 -9.06 17.91
N VAL A 137 24.92 -8.34 18.91
CA VAL A 137 25.15 -6.89 19.07
C VAL A 137 25.42 -6.51 20.54
N PRO A 138 26.25 -5.48 20.80
CA PRO A 138 26.42 -4.96 22.16
C PRO A 138 25.09 -4.47 22.74
N GLN A 139 24.74 -4.97 23.93
CA GLN A 139 23.50 -4.58 24.61
C GLN A 139 23.74 -3.40 25.56
N LEU A 140 22.78 -2.47 25.62
CA LEU A 140 22.79 -1.42 26.64
C LEU A 140 22.61 -2.02 28.03
N GLN A 141 23.23 -1.40 29.03
CA GLN A 141 22.92 -1.72 30.41
C GLN A 141 21.44 -1.35 30.70
N PRO A 142 20.71 -2.12 31.53
CA PRO A 142 19.31 -1.84 31.83
C PRO A 142 19.04 -0.44 32.40
N SER A 143 20.04 0.21 32.99
CA SER A 143 19.96 1.59 33.49
C SER A 143 20.06 2.66 32.39
N GLN A 144 20.56 2.29 31.21
CA GLN A 144 20.74 3.15 30.04
C GLN A 144 19.68 2.88 28.96
N ALA A 145 18.95 1.77 29.08
CA ALA A 145 17.91 1.39 28.15
C ALA A 145 16.69 2.34 28.26
N PRO A 146 16.06 2.70 27.13
CA PRO A 146 14.80 3.43 27.12
C PRO A 146 13.73 2.70 27.96
N GLN A 147 12.96 3.46 28.74
CA GLN A 147 11.91 2.87 29.59
C GLN A 147 10.74 2.32 28.77
N ASN A 148 10.35 3.03 27.70
CA ASN A 148 9.17 2.71 26.89
C ASN A 148 9.55 2.11 25.54
N SER A 149 10.20 2.89 24.68
CA SER A 149 10.60 2.49 23.32
C SER A 149 11.61 3.51 22.75
N SER A 150 12.28 3.16 21.65
CA SER A 150 13.23 4.05 20.96
C SER A 150 13.56 3.53 19.55
N PRO A 151 13.85 4.41 18.58
CA PRO A 151 14.35 4.00 17.26
C PRO A 151 15.80 3.52 17.31
N ASN A 152 16.54 3.84 18.37
CA ASN A 152 17.98 3.66 18.43
C ASN A 152 18.42 2.54 19.39
N ALA A 153 17.51 1.99 20.18
CA ALA A 153 17.82 0.92 21.13
C ALA A 153 16.56 0.15 21.55
N LEU A 154 16.74 -1.11 21.95
CA LEU A 154 15.69 -1.88 22.58
C LEU A 154 15.30 -1.28 23.95
N PRO A 155 14.00 -1.20 24.26
CA PRO A 155 13.55 -0.77 25.56
C PRO A 155 13.82 -1.82 26.65
N LYS A 156 13.85 -1.37 27.89
CA LYS A 156 14.18 -2.20 29.07
C LYS A 156 13.33 -3.48 29.17
N TRP A 157 12.06 -3.43 28.78
CA TRP A 157 11.16 -4.59 28.84
C TRP A 157 11.40 -5.65 27.75
N LEU A 158 12.23 -5.34 26.74
CA LEU A 158 12.70 -6.28 25.71
C LEU A 158 14.11 -6.83 26.00
N LEU A 159 14.74 -6.40 27.10
CA LEU A 159 16.11 -6.78 27.47
C LEU A 159 16.18 -7.80 28.63
N ALA A 160 15.04 -8.25 29.14
CA ALA A 160 14.95 -9.19 30.26
C ALA A 160 13.97 -10.31 29.94
N GLU A 161 14.29 -11.53 30.40
CA GLU A 161 13.45 -12.71 30.20
C GLU A 161 12.08 -12.49 30.84
N THR A 162 11.04 -12.96 30.15
CA THR A 162 9.69 -12.99 30.68
C THR A 162 9.31 -14.39 31.14
N GLU A 163 8.55 -14.49 32.24
CA GLU A 163 7.91 -15.75 32.65
C GLU A 163 6.70 -16.02 31.76
N GLY A 164 6.95 -16.48 30.52
CA GLY A 164 5.91 -16.71 29.52
C GLY A 164 5.43 -15.43 28.83
N VAL A 165 4.17 -15.41 28.40
CA VAL A 165 3.56 -14.26 27.70
C VAL A 165 3.15 -13.20 28.71
N GLN A 166 3.54 -11.96 28.47
CA GLN A 166 3.24 -10.82 29.33
C GLN A 166 2.29 -9.85 28.62
N PRO A 167 1.30 -9.28 29.33
CA PRO A 167 0.49 -8.20 28.79
C PRO A 167 1.34 -6.94 28.60
N GLY A 168 1.06 -6.15 27.57
CA GLY A 168 1.81 -4.92 27.35
C GLY A 168 1.52 -3.84 28.41
N GLY A 169 0.30 -3.78 28.95
CA GLY A 169 -0.10 -2.78 29.94
C GLY A 169 -0.16 -1.38 29.32
N SER A 170 0.52 -0.40 29.91
CA SER A 170 0.60 0.98 29.39
C SER A 170 1.75 1.23 28.39
N LYS A 171 2.43 0.17 27.94
CA LYS A 171 3.58 0.29 27.03
C LYS A 171 3.11 0.74 25.65
N LYS A 172 3.82 1.71 25.10
CA LYS A 172 3.62 2.23 23.75
C LYS A 172 4.92 2.12 22.96
N VAL A 173 4.76 1.98 21.66
CA VAL A 173 5.85 2.03 20.68
C VAL A 173 5.48 3.05 19.61
N TYR A 174 6.49 3.67 19.02
CA TYR A 174 6.35 4.57 17.90
C TYR A 174 6.91 3.92 16.65
N ARG A 175 6.41 4.36 15.49
CA ARG A 175 6.87 3.90 14.19
C ARG A 175 8.39 4.01 14.10
N LYS A 176 9.04 2.91 13.68
CA LYS A 176 10.49 2.68 13.59
C LYS A 176 11.22 2.36 14.91
N ASP A 177 10.52 2.29 16.04
CA ASP A 177 11.12 1.84 17.30
C ASP A 177 11.58 0.38 17.20
N GLN A 178 12.71 0.06 17.83
CA GLN A 178 13.27 -1.30 17.82
C GLN A 178 12.44 -2.25 18.70
N LEU A 179 12.12 -3.42 18.15
CA LEU A 179 11.34 -4.48 18.79
C LEU A 179 12.13 -5.76 19.03
N GLY A 180 13.27 -5.94 18.36
CA GLY A 180 14.13 -7.10 18.54
C GLY A 180 15.08 -7.30 17.37
N TYR A 181 15.59 -8.51 17.24
CA TYR A 181 16.40 -8.96 16.12
C TYR A 181 15.83 -10.25 15.55
N VAL A 182 16.14 -10.53 14.29
CA VAL A 182 15.68 -11.74 13.61
C VAL A 182 16.25 -12.98 14.30
N GLY A 183 15.38 -13.86 14.76
CA GLY A 183 15.74 -15.17 15.28
C GLY A 183 15.52 -16.26 14.25
N LYS A 184 15.18 -17.46 14.74
CA LYS A 184 15.03 -18.65 13.92
C LYS A 184 13.75 -19.41 14.22
N TYR A 185 13.29 -20.20 13.26
CA TYR A 185 12.29 -21.23 13.46
C TYR A 185 12.66 -22.46 12.64
N HIS A 186 12.71 -23.64 13.28
CA HIS A 186 13.17 -24.88 12.67
C HIS A 186 14.50 -24.74 11.91
N ASN A 187 15.45 -24.02 12.52
CA ASN A 187 16.79 -23.72 11.99
C ASN A 187 16.82 -22.76 10.78
N GLU A 188 15.68 -22.22 10.34
CA GLU A 188 15.63 -21.15 9.33
C GLU A 188 15.64 -19.78 10.01
N THR A 189 16.53 -18.89 9.58
CA THR A 189 16.57 -17.50 10.08
C THR A 189 15.56 -16.65 9.34
N HIS A 190 14.50 -16.23 10.01
CA HIS A 190 13.51 -15.29 9.48
C HIS A 190 12.68 -14.64 10.59
N LEU A 191 12.08 -13.50 10.28
CA LEU A 191 10.97 -12.93 11.04
C LEU A 191 9.67 -13.44 10.43
N HIS A 192 8.79 -14.06 11.23
CA HIS A 192 7.41 -14.25 10.80
C HIS A 192 6.61 -13.00 11.20
N PHE A 193 5.95 -12.38 10.22
CA PHE A 193 5.31 -11.08 10.36
C PHE A 193 3.88 -11.11 9.83
N GLU A 194 2.93 -10.62 10.63
CA GLU A 194 1.52 -10.52 10.27
C GLU A 194 1.00 -9.09 10.47
N ILE A 195 0.07 -8.68 9.61
CA ILE A 195 -0.81 -7.51 9.83
C ILE A 195 -2.24 -8.01 9.69
N PHE A 196 -3.06 -7.79 10.71
CA PHE A 196 -4.44 -8.31 10.72
C PHE A 196 -5.38 -7.40 11.51
N MET A 197 -6.67 -7.66 11.40
CA MET A 197 -7.72 -7.04 12.21
C MET A 197 -8.45 -8.13 12.98
N THR A 198 -9.05 -7.79 14.12
CA THR A 198 -10.09 -8.67 14.67
C THR A 198 -11.33 -8.60 13.77
N GLU A 199 -12.19 -9.62 13.82
CA GLU A 199 -13.46 -9.60 13.09
C GLU A 199 -14.31 -8.36 13.44
N ALA A 200 -14.36 -8.02 14.74
CA ALA A 200 -15.09 -6.83 15.20
C ALA A 200 -14.50 -5.52 14.63
N ASP A 201 -13.17 -5.37 14.61
CA ASP A 201 -12.52 -4.19 14.05
C ASP A 201 -12.68 -4.13 12.52
N PHE A 202 -12.64 -5.29 11.84
CA PHE A 202 -12.89 -5.39 10.41
C PHE A 202 -14.30 -4.92 10.07
N THR A 203 -15.34 -5.50 10.69
CA THR A 203 -16.74 -5.10 10.49
C THR A 203 -16.96 -3.63 10.84
N ALA A 204 -16.36 -3.14 11.93
CA ALA A 204 -16.48 -1.74 12.34
C ALA A 204 -15.96 -0.75 11.29
N TRP A 205 -14.97 -1.14 10.47
CA TRP A 205 -14.41 -0.27 9.45
C TRP A 205 -14.95 -0.54 8.04
N PHE A 206 -14.99 -1.81 7.60
CA PHE A 206 -15.35 -2.20 6.23
C PHE A 206 -16.87 -2.27 5.99
N GLU A 207 -17.65 -2.55 7.03
CA GLU A 207 -19.10 -2.79 6.93
C GLU A 207 -19.93 -1.70 7.63
N GLN A 208 -19.33 -0.53 7.86
CA GLN A 208 -19.97 0.59 8.52
C GLN A 208 -21.10 1.19 7.68
N ASN A 209 -22.30 1.32 8.27
CA ASN A 209 -23.42 2.01 7.62
C ASN A 209 -23.05 3.44 7.24
N GLY A 210 -23.34 3.83 5.99
CA GLY A 210 -22.99 5.15 5.44
C GLY A 210 -21.57 5.25 4.86
N HIS A 211 -20.69 4.30 5.14
CA HIS A 211 -19.31 4.24 4.64
C HIS A 211 -18.93 2.85 4.11
N LYS A 212 -19.91 2.14 3.54
CA LYS A 212 -19.67 0.82 2.96
C LYS A 212 -18.63 0.94 1.85
N VAL A 213 -17.51 0.24 2.00
CA VAL A 213 -16.48 0.16 0.97
C VAL A 213 -16.95 -0.72 -0.20
N ALA A 214 -16.54 -0.40 -1.41
CA ALA A 214 -16.95 -1.10 -2.63
C ALA A 214 -16.07 -2.33 -2.94
N LEU A 215 -15.57 -3.02 -1.90
CA LEU A 215 -14.68 -4.18 -2.06
C LEU A 215 -15.38 -5.29 -2.85
N GLY A 216 -14.82 -5.62 -4.02
CA GLY A 216 -15.38 -6.64 -4.92
C GLY A 216 -16.57 -6.17 -5.78
N GLU A 217 -16.91 -4.88 -5.79
CA GLU A 217 -17.96 -4.33 -6.66
C GLU A 217 -17.47 -4.25 -8.12
N SER A 218 -18.14 -4.97 -9.02
CA SER A 218 -17.82 -4.98 -10.46
C SER A 218 -18.30 -3.73 -11.21
N HIS A 219 -19.27 -3.01 -10.65
CA HIS A 219 -19.82 -1.79 -11.23
C HIS A 219 -19.77 -0.65 -10.21
N PRO A 220 -18.55 -0.15 -9.88
CA PRO A 220 -18.39 0.83 -8.82
C PRO A 220 -19.02 2.17 -9.21
N GLU A 221 -19.68 2.78 -8.23
CA GLU A 221 -20.21 4.14 -8.32
C GLU A 221 -19.27 5.12 -7.63
N THR A 222 -19.32 6.40 -8.02
CA THR A 222 -18.60 7.45 -7.29
C THR A 222 -19.10 7.48 -5.84
N PRO A 223 -18.24 7.27 -4.82
CA PRO A 223 -18.68 7.17 -3.44
C PRO A 223 -19.21 8.53 -2.95
N ALA A 224 -20.25 8.52 -2.10
CA ALA A 224 -20.69 9.73 -1.40
C ALA A 224 -19.66 10.21 -0.36
N SER A 225 -18.83 9.29 0.13
CA SER A 225 -17.73 9.58 1.05
C SER A 225 -16.67 10.48 0.37
N LYS A 226 -16.10 11.38 1.18
CA LYS A 226 -14.95 12.22 0.85
C LYS A 226 -13.62 11.54 1.19
N ASP A 227 -13.63 10.32 1.71
CA ASP A 227 -12.41 9.52 1.89
C ASP A 227 -11.70 9.40 0.55
N TYR A 228 -10.39 9.64 0.59
CA TYR A 228 -9.56 9.65 -0.59
C TYR A 228 -8.12 9.30 -0.23
N TRP A 229 -7.61 8.19 -0.76
CA TRP A 229 -6.22 7.77 -0.54
C TRP A 229 -5.57 7.34 -1.86
N GLY A 230 -4.25 7.51 -1.92
CA GLY A 230 -3.42 7.01 -3.02
C GLY A 230 -3.81 7.55 -4.40
N HIS A 231 -4.03 6.64 -5.35
CA HIS A 231 -4.25 6.95 -6.75
C HIS A 231 -5.70 7.34 -7.04
N THR A 232 -5.91 8.10 -8.14
CA THR A 232 -7.25 8.40 -8.66
C THR A 232 -7.62 7.37 -9.71
N TYR A 233 -8.88 7.02 -9.79
CA TYR A 233 -9.39 6.18 -10.86
C TYR A 233 -10.63 6.76 -11.52
N PHE A 234 -10.75 6.53 -12.83
CA PHE A 234 -11.90 6.90 -13.63
C PHE A 234 -12.48 5.68 -14.33
N VAL A 235 -13.81 5.49 -14.23
CA VAL A 235 -14.56 4.53 -15.06
C VAL A 235 -15.32 5.33 -16.10
N ILE A 236 -14.92 5.21 -17.36
CA ILE A 236 -15.38 5.99 -18.49
C ILE A 236 -16.23 5.08 -19.39
N PRO A 237 -17.52 5.39 -19.61
CA PRO A 237 -18.42 4.53 -20.35
C PRO A 237 -18.23 4.65 -21.87
N GLU A 238 -18.83 3.71 -22.59
CA GLU A 238 -18.94 3.70 -24.06
C GLU A 238 -19.39 5.06 -24.62
N LYS A 239 -19.05 5.33 -25.88
CA LYS A 239 -19.43 6.56 -26.61
C LYS A 239 -18.88 7.87 -26.03
N SER A 240 -18.03 7.80 -25.00
CA SER A 240 -17.31 8.96 -24.49
C SER A 240 -16.38 9.54 -25.56
N ALA A 241 -16.46 10.85 -25.77
CA ALA A 241 -15.66 11.56 -26.76
C ALA A 241 -14.36 12.11 -26.14
N PHE A 242 -13.25 11.89 -26.86
CA PHE A 242 -11.93 12.41 -26.55
C PHE A 242 -11.54 13.46 -27.57
N VAL A 243 -11.00 14.58 -27.10
CA VAL A 243 -10.59 15.70 -27.96
C VAL A 243 -9.08 15.91 -27.92
N SER A 244 -8.53 16.40 -29.04
CA SER A 244 -7.09 16.72 -29.13
C SER A 244 -6.68 17.87 -28.21
N VAL A 245 -7.55 18.88 -28.07
CA VAL A 245 -7.40 20.03 -27.16
C VAL A 245 -8.80 20.39 -26.66
N PRO A 246 -8.99 20.69 -25.36
CA PRO A 246 -10.31 21.06 -24.85
C PRO A 246 -10.88 22.32 -25.53
N PRO A 247 -12.19 22.37 -25.79
CA PRO A 247 -12.84 23.50 -26.45
C PRO A 247 -12.54 24.83 -25.73
N GLY A 248 -12.06 25.83 -26.48
CA GLY A 248 -11.76 27.16 -25.94
C GLY A 248 -10.49 27.26 -25.09
N MET A 249 -9.73 26.17 -24.90
CA MET A 249 -8.55 26.16 -24.02
C MET A 249 -7.20 26.17 -24.75
N ALA A 250 -7.20 26.20 -26.09
CA ALA A 250 -5.99 26.11 -26.91
C ALA A 250 -4.98 27.25 -26.72
N SER A 251 -5.43 28.44 -26.29
CA SER A 251 -4.60 29.61 -26.03
C SER A 251 -4.08 29.70 -24.59
N LEU A 252 -4.50 28.78 -23.70
CA LEU A 252 -4.14 28.81 -22.30
C LEU A 252 -2.74 28.23 -22.10
N ASN A 253 -1.84 29.06 -21.58
CA ASN A 253 -0.46 28.72 -21.33
C ASN A 253 -0.07 29.03 -19.88
N THR A 254 0.99 28.36 -19.42
CA THR A 254 1.71 28.74 -18.22
C THR A 254 2.25 30.17 -18.37
N GLY A 255 2.45 30.84 -17.24
CA GLY A 255 3.21 32.07 -17.14
C GLY A 255 4.71 31.82 -17.25
N GLY A 256 5.48 32.87 -16.96
CA GLY A 256 6.94 32.84 -17.00
C GLY A 256 7.53 33.19 -18.36
N HIS A 257 8.86 33.07 -18.46
CA HIS A 257 9.62 33.52 -19.63
C HIS A 257 9.45 32.62 -20.87
N THR A 258 9.06 31.36 -20.68
CA THR A 258 8.76 30.42 -21.79
C THR A 258 7.40 29.77 -21.53
N PRO A 259 6.30 30.42 -21.92
CA PRO A 259 4.95 29.87 -21.77
C PRO A 259 4.81 28.51 -22.47
N LYS A 260 4.24 27.53 -21.78
CA LYS A 260 3.90 26.21 -22.32
C LYS A 260 2.38 26.03 -22.32
N PRO A 261 1.79 25.34 -23.30
CA PRO A 261 0.35 25.09 -23.32
C PRO A 261 -0.05 24.19 -22.15
N PHE A 262 -1.11 24.54 -21.42
CA PHE A 262 -1.69 23.65 -20.40
C PHE A 262 -2.30 22.38 -21.03
N PHE A 263 -2.67 22.46 -22.30
CA PHE A 263 -3.23 21.36 -23.07
C PHE A 263 -2.43 21.17 -24.38
N PRO A 264 -1.25 20.54 -24.33
CA PRO A 264 -0.54 20.11 -25.53
C PRO A 264 -1.46 19.24 -26.41
N ALA A 265 -1.36 19.36 -27.74
CA ALA A 265 -2.20 18.61 -28.65
C ALA A 265 -2.01 17.09 -28.49
N LEU A 266 -3.14 16.40 -28.38
CA LEU A 266 -3.25 14.94 -28.21
C LEU A 266 -4.03 14.32 -29.37
N ASN A 267 -4.45 13.06 -29.22
CA ASN A 267 -5.35 12.40 -30.15
C ASN A 267 -6.81 12.75 -29.84
N GLU A 268 -7.65 12.60 -30.85
CA GLU A 268 -9.11 12.64 -30.73
C GLU A 268 -9.69 11.27 -31.07
N GLY A 269 -10.90 10.99 -30.58
CA GLY A 269 -11.56 9.72 -30.81
C GLY A 269 -12.84 9.57 -30.00
N VAL A 270 -13.50 8.44 -30.15
CA VAL A 270 -14.71 8.08 -29.39
C VAL A 270 -14.55 6.64 -28.93
N LEU A 271 -14.92 6.38 -27.67
CA LEU A 271 -14.93 5.02 -27.16
C LEU A 271 -16.02 4.21 -27.87
N GLY A 272 -15.67 3.04 -28.41
CA GLY A 272 -16.63 2.19 -29.11
C GLY A 272 -17.79 1.71 -28.24
N ASP A 273 -18.90 1.35 -28.89
CA ASP A 273 -20.08 0.76 -28.25
C ASP A 273 -19.71 -0.54 -27.50
N GLY A 274 -20.31 -0.73 -26.32
CA GLY A 274 -20.06 -1.84 -25.41
C GLY A 274 -18.75 -1.75 -24.61
N ASN A 275 -17.89 -0.78 -24.90
CA ASN A 275 -16.60 -0.66 -24.20
C ASN A 275 -16.73 0.13 -22.89
N THR A 276 -16.03 -0.29 -21.85
CA THR A 276 -15.79 0.48 -20.63
C THR A 276 -14.29 0.67 -20.44
N LEU A 277 -13.86 1.92 -20.24
CA LEU A 277 -12.47 2.27 -20.05
C LEU A 277 -12.20 2.56 -18.56
N TYR A 278 -11.21 1.89 -18.01
CA TYR A 278 -10.75 2.06 -16.63
C TYR A 278 -9.40 2.74 -16.65
N VAL A 279 -9.27 3.89 -16.00
CA VAL A 279 -8.05 4.68 -16.00
C VAL A 279 -7.58 4.89 -14.58
N GLN A 280 -6.32 4.55 -14.31
CA GLN A 280 -5.61 4.95 -13.11
C GLN A 280 -4.78 6.20 -13.42
N THR A 281 -4.81 7.18 -12.52
CA THR A 281 -3.91 8.33 -12.57
C THR A 281 -3.26 8.56 -11.21
N TYR A 282 -1.99 8.93 -11.22
CA TYR A 282 -1.24 9.18 -9.98
C TYR A 282 -0.13 10.19 -10.21
N PHE A 283 0.30 10.82 -9.11
CA PHE A 283 1.42 11.75 -9.12
C PHE A 283 2.67 11.08 -8.58
N SER A 284 3.80 11.32 -9.23
CA SER A 284 5.09 10.91 -8.73
C SER A 284 6.16 11.89 -9.15
N ARG A 285 6.92 12.39 -8.17
CA ARG A 285 8.09 13.26 -8.35
C ARG A 285 7.82 14.46 -9.28
N GLY A 286 6.68 15.13 -9.06
CA GLY A 286 6.30 16.33 -9.79
C GLY A 286 5.51 16.08 -11.08
N GLU A 287 5.40 14.82 -11.53
CA GLU A 287 4.73 14.46 -12.78
C GLU A 287 3.39 13.74 -12.53
N ARG A 288 2.55 13.67 -13.56
CA ARG A 288 1.34 12.84 -13.59
C ARG A 288 1.55 11.64 -14.52
N PHE A 289 1.18 10.46 -14.05
CA PHE A 289 1.26 9.20 -14.77
C PHE A 289 -0.11 8.54 -14.89
N MET A 290 -0.30 7.74 -15.94
CA MET A 290 -1.57 7.12 -16.28
C MET A 290 -1.38 5.66 -16.70
N ARG A 291 -2.28 4.80 -16.24
CA ARG A 291 -2.47 3.45 -16.78
C ARG A 291 -3.93 3.28 -17.20
N ALA A 292 -4.18 2.44 -18.19
CA ALA A 292 -5.53 2.19 -18.65
C ALA A 292 -5.76 0.73 -19.03
N TRP A 293 -7.00 0.29 -18.78
CA TRP A 293 -7.53 -1.01 -19.17
C TRP A 293 -8.88 -0.80 -19.85
N ILE A 294 -9.22 -1.67 -20.79
CA ILE A 294 -10.49 -1.64 -21.50
C ILE A 294 -11.20 -2.97 -21.35
N ASP A 295 -12.46 -2.92 -20.94
CA ASP A 295 -13.42 -4.02 -21.09
C ASP A 295 -14.19 -3.76 -22.40
N ARG A 296 -14.33 -4.78 -23.23
CA ARG A 296 -15.05 -4.70 -24.52
C ARG A 296 -16.46 -5.31 -24.45
N GLY A 297 -16.99 -5.45 -23.24
CA GLY A 297 -18.34 -5.96 -22.95
C GLY A 297 -18.37 -7.45 -22.60
N ASP A 298 -17.21 -8.08 -22.41
CA ASP A 298 -17.09 -9.50 -22.02
C ASP A 298 -16.63 -9.67 -20.56
N GLY A 299 -16.41 -8.57 -19.84
CA GLY A 299 -15.93 -8.56 -18.45
C GLY A 299 -14.43 -8.78 -18.32
N THR A 300 -13.69 -8.91 -19.43
CA THR A 300 -12.23 -9.11 -19.41
C THR A 300 -11.51 -7.79 -19.59
N LEU A 301 -10.65 -7.45 -18.63
CA LEU A 301 -9.82 -6.24 -18.70
C LEU A 301 -8.58 -6.46 -19.55
N VAL A 302 -8.47 -5.73 -20.65
CA VAL A 302 -7.28 -5.69 -21.50
C VAL A 302 -6.47 -4.43 -21.21
N ALA A 303 -5.23 -4.59 -20.77
CA ALA A 303 -4.33 -3.45 -20.55
C ALA A 303 -4.02 -2.74 -21.87
N LEU A 304 -4.27 -1.42 -21.92
CA LEU A 304 -3.83 -0.54 -23.00
C LEU A 304 -2.38 -0.07 -22.79
N THR A 305 -1.91 -0.11 -21.53
CA THR A 305 -0.57 0.28 -21.09
C THR A 305 0.08 -0.88 -20.31
N PRO A 306 0.41 -2.01 -20.98
CA PRO A 306 0.86 -3.23 -20.29
C PRO A 306 2.26 -3.08 -19.68
N ASP A 307 3.18 -2.41 -20.38
CA ASP A 307 4.58 -2.34 -19.97
C ASP A 307 4.80 -1.23 -18.93
N GLU A 308 4.58 0.02 -19.35
CA GLU A 308 4.89 1.22 -18.58
C GLU A 308 3.70 2.19 -18.53
N PRO A 309 3.57 2.96 -17.44
CA PRO A 309 2.57 4.01 -17.36
C PRO A 309 2.93 5.17 -18.30
N ILE A 310 1.91 5.81 -18.85
CA ILE A 310 2.07 6.96 -19.74
C ILE A 310 2.23 8.23 -18.89
N LYS A 311 3.34 8.94 -19.06
CA LYS A 311 3.53 10.29 -18.52
C LYS A 311 2.61 11.28 -19.25
N ASP A 312 1.96 12.19 -18.52
CA ASP A 312 1.26 13.33 -19.12
C ASP A 312 2.24 14.18 -19.97
N LYS A 313 1.77 14.68 -21.13
CA LYS A 313 2.58 15.54 -22.01
C LYS A 313 2.80 16.93 -21.41
N PHE A 314 1.99 17.33 -20.44
CA PHE A 314 2.23 18.54 -19.66
C PHE A 314 3.24 18.25 -18.55
N ASP A 315 4.47 18.70 -18.75
CA ASP A 315 5.58 18.51 -17.80
C ASP A 315 5.32 19.18 -16.44
N GLU A 316 5.85 18.56 -15.39
CA GLU A 316 5.78 19.06 -14.01
C GLU A 316 4.34 19.28 -13.54
N TYR A 317 3.41 18.45 -14.06
CA TYR A 317 1.97 18.58 -13.83
C TYR A 317 1.63 18.80 -12.36
N GLU A 318 2.19 17.99 -11.45
CA GLU A 318 1.89 18.07 -10.02
C GLU A 318 2.36 19.41 -9.43
N TYR A 319 3.57 19.86 -9.77
CA TYR A 319 4.10 21.13 -9.28
C TYR A 319 3.37 22.34 -9.87
N GLN A 320 2.82 22.20 -11.06
CA GLN A 320 2.07 23.25 -11.75
C GLN A 320 0.56 23.23 -11.47
N LEU A 321 0.06 22.32 -10.62
CA LEU A 321 -1.36 22.23 -10.27
C LEU A 321 -1.91 23.57 -9.74
N TYR A 322 -1.16 24.27 -8.88
CA TYR A 322 -1.60 25.55 -8.32
C TYR A 322 -1.81 26.62 -9.39
N GLU A 323 -0.84 26.76 -10.30
CA GLU A 323 -0.92 27.72 -11.39
C GLU A 323 -2.07 27.36 -12.34
N ARG A 324 -2.14 26.09 -12.72
CA ARG A 324 -3.19 25.56 -13.60
C ARG A 324 -4.57 25.79 -13.00
N ALA A 325 -4.76 25.50 -11.71
CA ALA A 325 -6.01 25.72 -11.01
C ALA A 325 -6.41 27.21 -11.00
N THR A 326 -5.46 28.09 -10.71
CA THR A 326 -5.69 29.55 -10.69
C THR A 326 -6.07 30.10 -12.06
N LYS A 327 -5.51 29.55 -13.14
CA LYS A 327 -5.80 29.98 -14.51
C LYS A 327 -7.13 29.43 -15.05
N LEU A 328 -7.46 28.17 -14.71
CA LEU A 328 -8.66 27.51 -15.22
C LEU A 328 -9.91 27.84 -14.39
N TYR A 329 -9.75 28.03 -13.07
CA TYR A 329 -10.86 28.13 -12.13
C TYR A 329 -10.79 29.46 -11.35
N GLY A 330 -10.81 30.59 -12.07
CA GLY A 330 -10.61 31.92 -11.48
C GLY A 330 -11.60 32.29 -10.36
N THR A 331 -12.82 31.74 -10.37
CA THR A 331 -13.82 31.96 -9.31
C THR A 331 -13.44 31.29 -8.00
N CYS A 332 -12.93 30.06 -8.05
CA CYS A 332 -12.44 29.32 -6.88
C CYS A 332 -11.30 28.39 -7.28
N PRO A 333 -10.04 28.85 -7.21
CA PRO A 333 -8.88 28.01 -7.52
C PRO A 333 -8.75 26.78 -6.62
N SER A 334 -9.22 26.84 -5.37
CA SER A 334 -9.19 25.69 -4.45
C SER A 334 -10.06 24.54 -4.94
N ASP A 335 -11.32 24.81 -5.30
CA ASP A 335 -12.23 23.84 -5.92
C ASP A 335 -11.59 23.26 -7.19
N GLY A 336 -11.03 24.13 -8.03
CA GLY A 336 -10.33 23.74 -9.26
C GLY A 336 -9.10 22.85 -9.02
N TYR A 337 -8.34 23.11 -7.96
CA TYR A 337 -7.19 22.32 -7.57
C TYR A 337 -7.61 20.91 -7.17
N GLU A 338 -8.67 20.78 -6.38
CA GLU A 338 -9.24 19.49 -6.00
C GLU A 338 -9.78 18.73 -7.22
N MET A 339 -10.50 19.40 -8.12
CA MET A 339 -10.95 18.78 -9.37
C MET A 339 -9.79 18.26 -10.24
N LEU A 340 -8.71 19.03 -10.39
CA LEU A 340 -7.53 18.61 -11.15
C LEU A 340 -6.73 17.47 -10.48
N ARG A 341 -6.82 17.35 -9.15
CA ARG A 341 -6.06 16.36 -8.37
C ARG A 341 -6.84 15.08 -8.11
N PHE A 342 -8.15 15.18 -7.86
CA PHE A 342 -9.02 14.11 -7.37
C PHE A 342 -10.19 13.82 -8.31
N GLY A 343 -10.45 14.67 -9.31
CA GLY A 343 -11.64 14.59 -10.16
C GLY A 343 -12.94 14.98 -9.43
N ARG A 344 -12.85 15.43 -8.17
CA ARG A 344 -13.97 15.80 -7.29
C ARG A 344 -13.52 16.89 -6.31
N ILE A 345 -14.49 17.64 -5.78
CA ILE A 345 -14.30 18.55 -4.65
C ILE A 345 -14.62 17.76 -3.38
N LEU A 346 -13.64 17.60 -2.49
CA LEU A 346 -13.76 16.81 -1.27
C LEU A 346 -13.93 17.71 -0.03
N SER A 347 -13.41 18.93 -0.07
CA SER A 347 -13.40 19.83 1.09
C SER A 347 -14.77 20.36 1.53
N THR A 348 -15.78 20.37 0.65
CA THR A 348 -17.09 20.97 0.91
C THR A 348 -18.21 20.29 0.14
N ASP A 349 -19.43 20.29 0.71
CA ASP A 349 -20.66 19.84 0.02
C ASP A 349 -21.32 20.96 -0.80
N THR A 350 -20.87 22.20 -0.60
CA THR A 350 -21.38 23.38 -1.30
C THR A 350 -20.24 24.04 -2.07
N PRO A 351 -19.86 23.49 -3.24
CA PRO A 351 -18.79 24.04 -4.05
C PRO A 351 -19.14 25.46 -4.54
N SER A 352 -18.12 26.30 -4.67
CA SER A 352 -18.27 27.69 -5.15
C SER A 352 -18.31 27.76 -6.67
N LEU A 353 -17.70 26.80 -7.36
CA LEU A 353 -17.82 26.65 -8.82
C LEU A 353 -19.24 26.19 -9.21
N SER A 354 -19.83 26.82 -10.23
CA SER A 354 -21.05 26.32 -10.85
C SER A 354 -20.77 24.98 -11.55
N ALA A 355 -21.82 24.20 -11.83
CA ALA A 355 -21.69 22.92 -12.52
C ALA A 355 -20.97 23.06 -13.87
N GLU A 356 -21.22 24.14 -14.63
CA GLU A 356 -20.55 24.39 -15.90
C GLU A 356 -19.07 24.74 -15.71
N ALA A 357 -18.75 25.48 -14.64
CA ALA A 357 -17.39 25.87 -14.29
C ALA A 357 -16.56 24.73 -13.70
N GLN A 358 -17.20 23.63 -13.28
CA GLN A 358 -16.54 22.41 -12.79
C GLN A 358 -16.00 21.51 -13.91
N ALA A 359 -16.25 21.81 -15.18
CA ALA A 359 -15.69 21.05 -16.29
C ALA A 359 -14.17 20.88 -16.14
N THR A 360 -13.70 19.64 -16.09
CA THR A 360 -12.30 19.30 -15.83
C THR A 360 -11.80 18.36 -16.90
N TRP A 361 -10.96 18.88 -17.78
CA TRP A 361 -10.37 18.12 -18.87
C TRP A 361 -9.05 17.49 -18.43
N LEU A 362 -8.99 16.16 -18.44
CA LEU A 362 -7.78 15.40 -18.14
C LEU A 362 -7.37 14.58 -19.35
N ALA A 363 -6.07 14.51 -19.62
CA ALA A 363 -5.53 13.55 -20.57
C ALA A 363 -5.70 12.14 -20.00
N VAL A 364 -6.14 11.19 -20.82
CA VAL A 364 -6.20 9.77 -20.48
C VAL A 364 -5.88 8.91 -21.71
N PRO A 365 -5.23 7.73 -21.55
CA PRO A 365 -5.12 6.76 -22.62
C PRO A 365 -6.50 6.17 -22.92
N PHE A 366 -6.91 6.11 -24.19
CA PHE A 366 -8.24 5.62 -24.57
C PHE A 366 -8.21 4.54 -25.67
N ASP A 367 -7.04 4.30 -26.28
CA ASP A 367 -6.79 3.25 -27.27
C ASP A 367 -5.27 2.99 -27.32
N GLN A 368 -4.83 1.91 -27.96
CA GLN A 368 -3.42 1.57 -28.07
C GLN A 368 -2.61 2.73 -28.68
N GLY A 369 -1.66 3.26 -27.92
CA GLY A 369 -0.81 4.38 -28.32
C GLY A 369 -1.54 5.73 -28.47
N LYS A 370 -2.82 5.84 -28.07
CA LYS A 370 -3.58 7.10 -28.15
C LYS A 370 -3.95 7.61 -26.76
N VAL A 371 -3.69 8.91 -26.58
CA VAL A 371 -4.08 9.68 -25.39
C VAL A 371 -4.94 10.84 -25.87
N GLY A 372 -5.99 11.19 -25.16
CA GLY A 372 -6.88 12.30 -25.51
C GLY A 372 -7.48 12.94 -24.27
N TYR A 373 -8.05 14.14 -24.40
CA TYR A 373 -8.69 14.81 -23.28
C TYR A 373 -10.16 14.42 -23.17
N ILE A 374 -10.60 14.12 -21.95
CA ILE A 374 -12.02 13.91 -21.60
C ILE A 374 -12.40 14.82 -20.43
N ASN A 375 -13.63 15.32 -20.43
CA ASN A 375 -14.18 16.01 -19.27
C ASN A 375 -14.58 14.98 -18.21
N VAL A 376 -13.76 14.82 -17.17
CA VAL A 376 -14.01 13.84 -16.12
C VAL A 376 -15.13 14.26 -15.17
N ASP A 377 -15.52 15.53 -15.12
CA ASP A 377 -16.58 16.01 -14.23
C ASP A 377 -17.97 15.42 -14.59
N GLN A 378 -18.15 14.94 -15.81
CA GLN A 378 -19.40 14.30 -16.26
C GLN A 378 -19.89 13.22 -15.29
N HIS A 379 -21.18 13.23 -14.94
CA HIS A 379 -21.80 12.28 -14.02
C HIS A 379 -21.73 10.81 -14.48
N THR A 380 -21.58 10.61 -15.79
CA THR A 380 -21.38 9.31 -16.43
C THR A 380 -19.99 8.73 -16.15
N VAL A 381 -18.99 9.58 -15.90
CA VAL A 381 -17.64 9.17 -15.50
C VAL A 381 -17.60 8.98 -13.99
N LYS A 382 -17.34 7.75 -13.56
CA LYS A 382 -17.19 7.43 -12.13
C LYS A 382 -15.79 7.83 -11.67
N LYS A 383 -15.69 8.39 -10.47
CA LYS A 383 -14.41 8.80 -9.85
C LYS A 383 -14.21 8.01 -8.57
N LEU A 384 -13.09 7.32 -8.47
CA LEU A 384 -12.73 6.48 -7.33
C LEU A 384 -11.30 6.82 -6.89
N SER A 385 -10.91 6.26 -5.75
CA SER A 385 -9.53 6.26 -5.25
C SER A 385 -9.16 4.89 -4.68
N ASP A 386 -7.95 4.74 -4.12
CA ASP A 386 -7.59 3.50 -3.40
C ASP A 386 -8.50 3.26 -2.18
N ALA A 387 -9.22 4.28 -1.72
CA ALA A 387 -10.22 4.14 -0.66
C ALA A 387 -11.45 3.31 -1.02
N ASP A 388 -11.68 3.14 -2.32
CA ASP A 388 -12.87 2.47 -2.84
C ASP A 388 -12.62 0.99 -3.19
N PHE A 389 -11.37 0.53 -3.10
CA PHE A 389 -10.97 -0.84 -3.42
C PHE A 389 -11.44 -1.28 -4.82
N PRO A 390 -11.12 -0.50 -5.88
CA PRO A 390 -11.59 -0.79 -7.23
C PRO A 390 -11.18 -2.21 -7.67
N PHE A 391 -12.15 -2.99 -8.15
CA PHE A 391 -11.93 -4.40 -8.52
C PHE A 391 -10.86 -4.59 -9.61
N PHE A 392 -10.69 -3.59 -10.48
CA PHE A 392 -9.70 -3.60 -11.57
C PHE A 392 -8.27 -3.30 -11.10
N MET A 393 -8.07 -3.14 -9.79
CA MET A 393 -6.76 -3.05 -9.12
C MET A 393 -6.48 -4.30 -8.27
N ASP A 394 -7.08 -5.43 -8.63
CA ASP A 394 -6.90 -6.75 -8.00
C ASP A 394 -7.30 -6.83 -6.51
N TRP A 395 -8.04 -5.83 -6.00
CA TRP A 395 -8.64 -5.91 -4.68
C TRP A 395 -9.73 -6.99 -4.65
N GLN A 396 -9.49 -8.04 -3.86
CA GLN A 396 -10.40 -9.17 -3.72
C GLN A 396 -10.68 -9.47 -2.25
N LYS A 397 -11.94 -9.75 -1.94
CA LYS A 397 -12.32 -10.35 -0.66
C LYS A 397 -12.19 -11.86 -0.77
N ILE A 398 -11.30 -12.43 0.05
CA ILE A 398 -11.16 -13.88 0.22
C ILE A 398 -11.97 -14.28 1.45
N GLU A 399 -12.95 -15.17 1.24
CA GLU A 399 -13.83 -15.71 2.28
C GLU A 399 -14.23 -17.14 1.91
N ASP A 400 -14.90 -17.89 2.79
CA ASP A 400 -15.23 -19.31 2.58
C ASP A 400 -15.94 -19.61 1.24
N GLY A 401 -16.67 -18.64 0.68
CA GLY A 401 -17.33 -18.76 -0.64
C GLY A 401 -16.46 -18.41 -1.85
N ASN A 402 -15.31 -17.77 -1.63
CA ASN A 402 -14.37 -17.30 -2.66
C ASN A 402 -12.92 -17.45 -2.16
N THR A 403 -12.56 -18.69 -1.80
CA THR A 403 -11.28 -19.04 -1.19
C THR A 403 -10.48 -19.97 -2.09
N PRO A 404 -9.14 -19.82 -2.19
CA PRO A 404 -8.33 -20.76 -2.94
C PRO A 404 -8.16 -22.12 -2.21
N PHE A 405 -8.72 -22.27 -1.01
CA PHE A 405 -8.61 -23.45 -0.15
C PHE A 405 -9.82 -24.39 -0.26
N ASP A 406 -9.56 -25.70 -0.28
CA ASP A 406 -10.61 -26.73 -0.27
C ASP A 406 -11.16 -26.99 1.15
N GLN A 407 -12.13 -27.90 1.27
CA GLN A 407 -12.73 -28.28 2.56
C GLN A 407 -11.71 -28.92 3.55
N ALA A 408 -10.55 -29.36 3.07
CA ALA A 408 -9.47 -29.87 3.90
C ALA A 408 -8.46 -28.78 4.30
N GLY A 409 -8.69 -27.52 3.90
CA GLY A 409 -7.82 -26.38 4.15
C GLY A 409 -6.56 -26.36 3.28
N LEU A 410 -6.56 -27.09 2.16
CA LEU A 410 -5.45 -27.14 1.21
C LEU A 410 -5.77 -26.27 -0.01
N CYS A 411 -4.81 -25.47 -0.45
CA CYS A 411 -4.95 -24.71 -1.67
C CYS A 411 -5.01 -25.62 -2.90
N GLY A 412 -6.01 -25.41 -3.75
CA GLY A 412 -6.24 -26.18 -4.97
C GLY A 412 -5.22 -25.95 -6.09
N MET A 413 -4.32 -24.97 -5.96
CA MET A 413 -3.26 -24.73 -6.92
C MET A 413 -2.20 -25.84 -6.83
N THR A 414 -1.98 -26.58 -7.92
CA THR A 414 -1.06 -27.73 -7.97
C THR A 414 0.41 -27.34 -8.15
N SER A 415 0.71 -26.06 -8.37
CA SER A 415 2.08 -25.55 -8.49
C SER A 415 2.17 -24.10 -8.04
N TYR A 416 3.00 -23.84 -7.03
CA TYR A 416 3.46 -22.50 -6.70
C TYR A 416 4.50 -22.08 -7.74
N ALA A 417 4.19 -21.10 -8.59
CA ALA A 417 5.14 -20.53 -9.54
C ALA A 417 6.09 -19.56 -8.82
N GLY A 418 6.97 -20.09 -7.98
CA GLY A 418 8.14 -19.39 -7.44
C GLY A 418 9.33 -19.38 -8.41
N SER A 419 9.09 -19.49 -9.72
CA SER A 419 10.14 -19.29 -10.73
C SER A 419 10.10 -17.83 -11.20
N PRO A 420 11.21 -17.09 -11.11
CA PRO A 420 11.26 -15.74 -11.63
C PRO A 420 11.03 -15.78 -13.15
N ALA A 421 10.10 -14.94 -13.63
CA ALA A 421 10.08 -14.53 -15.03
C ALA A 421 11.12 -13.42 -15.24
#